data_AF-A0A074VGR9-F1
#
_entry.id   AF-A0A074VGR9-F1
#
_cell.length_a   1.000
_cell.length_b   1.000
_cell.length_c   1.000
_cell.angle_alpha   90.00
_cell.angle_beta   90.00
_cell.angle_gamma   90.00
#
_symmetry.space_group_name_H-M   'P 1'
#
loop_
_entity.id
_entity.type
_entity.pdbx_description
1 polymer ?
#
loop_
_entity_poly.entity_id
_entity_poly.type
_entity_poly.pdbx_seq_one_letter_code
_entity_poly.pdbx_strand_id
1 'polypeptide(L)' 'MWRQINFKNVKIEKLVGEFGFWVAIGYPFSMMTIRIYENAEGEFRGCTSLAFKFTDTGKFENNLGNGNSLEETLN' A
#
# COMPACT_ATOMS: atom_id res chain seq x y z
N MET A 1 -21.25 5.55 0.14
CA MET A 1 -21.45 6.96 0.55
C MET A 1 -20.16 7.78 0.40
N TRP A 2 -19.00 7.35 0.92
CA TRP A 2 -17.75 8.12 0.80
C TRP A 2 -17.25 8.32 -0.65
N ARG A 3 -17.52 7.37 -1.55
CA ARG A 3 -17.14 7.45 -2.99
C ARG A 3 -17.74 8.63 -3.75
N GLN A 4 -18.79 9.25 -3.20
CA GLN A 4 -19.46 10.41 -3.80
C GLN A 4 -18.99 11.74 -3.20
N ILE A 5 -18.11 11.70 -2.20
CA ILE A 5 -17.57 12.91 -1.57
C ILE A 5 -16.44 13.44 -2.44
N ASN A 6 -16.66 14.60 -3.05
CA ASN A 6 -15.67 15.27 -3.88
C ASN A 6 -15.13 16.52 -3.18
N PHE A 7 -13.88 16.43 -2.70
CA PHE A 7 -13.15 17.58 -2.18
C PHE A 7 -12.23 18.13 -3.28
N LYS A 8 -12.22 19.44 -3.47
CA LYS A 8 -11.34 20.08 -4.45
C LYS A 8 -9.88 19.73 -4.15
N ASN A 9 -9.19 19.13 -5.12
CA ASN A 9 -7.77 18.73 -5.05
C ASN A 9 -7.43 17.69 -3.98
N VAL A 10 -8.39 16.89 -3.51
CA VAL A 10 -8.13 15.81 -2.53
C VAL A 10 -8.74 14.52 -3.02
N LYS A 11 -7.92 13.45 -3.09
CA LYS A 11 -8.39 12.09 -3.33
C LYS A 11 -8.69 11.42 -1.99
N ILE A 12 -9.88 10.83 -1.87
CA ILE A 12 -10.22 10.00 -0.71
C ILE A 12 -9.94 8.55 -1.10
N GLU A 13 -9.22 7.85 -0.23
CA GLU A 13 -9.04 6.41 -0.33
C GLU A 13 -9.38 5.79 1.02
N LYS A 14 -10.13 4.69 1.00
CA LYS A 14 -10.56 3.98 2.21
C LYS A 14 -9.56 2.86 2.49
N LEU A 15 -9.03 2.80 3.70
CA LEU A 15 -8.30 1.62 4.16
C LEU A 15 -9.25 0.42 4.19
N VAL A 16 -8.95 -0.62 3.41
CA VAL A 16 -9.74 -1.85 3.29
C VAL A 16 -9.03 -3.08 3.82
N GLY A 17 -7.71 -3.00 4.05
CA GLY A 17 -6.96 -4.06 4.69
C GLY A 17 -5.64 -3.54 5.27
N GLU A 18 -5.21 -4.13 6.39
CA GLU A 18 -3.87 -3.96 6.94
C GLU A 18 -3.34 -5.34 7.33
N PHE A 19 -2.17 -5.69 6.81
CA PHE A 19 -1.57 -7.02 6.97
C PHE A 19 -0.17 -6.90 7.52
N GLY A 20 0.12 -7.61 8.61
CA GLY A 20 1.47 -7.76 9.14
C GLY A 20 2.24 -8.86 8.40
N PHE A 21 3.49 -8.60 8.03
CA PHE A 21 4.38 -9.58 7.43
C PHE A 21 5.79 -9.46 8.02
N TRP A 22 6.48 -10.59 8.11
CA TRP A 22 7.83 -10.67 8.66
C TRP A 22 8.81 -10.83 7.50
N VAL A 23 9.73 -9.87 7.36
CA VAL A 23 10.76 -9.93 6.32
C VAL A 23 12.02 -10.54 6.92
N ALA A 24 12.34 -11.76 6.51
CA ALA A 24 13.54 -12.47 6.94
C ALA A 24 14.80 -12.06 6.16
N ILE A 25 14.65 -11.46 4.97
CA ILE A 25 15.77 -11.17 4.06
C ILE A 25 16.10 -9.67 4.09
N GLY A 26 17.32 -9.34 4.52
CA GLY A 26 17.88 -7.97 4.44
C GLY A 26 17.59 -7.04 5.62
N TYR A 27 16.74 -7.43 6.57
CA TYR A 27 16.38 -6.63 7.74
C TYR A 27 16.38 -7.48 9.03
N PRO A 28 16.69 -6.89 10.20
CA PRO A 28 16.66 -7.63 11.46
C PRO A 28 15.21 -7.94 11.85
N PHE A 29 14.74 -9.17 11.59
CA PHE A 29 13.46 -9.75 12.06
C PHE A 29 12.39 -8.74 12.45
N SER A 30 12.02 -7.86 11.52
CA SER A 30 11.13 -6.74 11.78
C SER A 30 9.75 -7.07 11.22
N MET A 31 8.73 -6.85 12.03
CA MET A 31 7.35 -6.89 11.57
C MET A 31 7.07 -5.63 10.78
N MET A 32 6.66 -5.79 9.53
CA MET A 32 6.22 -4.73 8.64
C MET A 32 4.73 -4.84 8.39
N THR A 33 4.09 -3.76 7.93
CA THR A 33 2.69 -3.81 7.53
C THR A 33 2.50 -3.37 6.08
N ILE A 34 1.58 -4.00 5.37
CA ILE A 34 1.04 -3.50 4.10
C ILE A 34 -0.35 -2.97 4.40
N ARG A 35 -0.61 -1.74 3.97
CA ARG A 35 -1.96 -1.15 3.97
C ARG A 35 -2.50 -1.15 2.56
N ILE A 36 -3.74 -1.60 2.40
CA ILE A 36 -4.44 -1.61 1.12
C ILE A 36 -5.58 -0.60 1.21
N TYR A 37 -5.58 0.31 0.24
CA TYR A 37 -6.56 1.37 0.11
C TYR A 37 -7.39 1.13 -1.15
N GLU A 38 -8.70 1.28 -1.02
CA GLU A 38 -9.63 1.30 -2.15
C GLU A 38 -9.98 2.75 -2.48
N ASN A 39 -10.01 3.12 -3.75
CA ASN A 39 -10.43 4.44 -4.21
C ASN A 39 -11.92 4.49 -4.62
N ALA A 40 -12.39 5.67 -5.04
CA ALA A 40 -13.81 5.87 -5.34
C ALA A 40 -14.26 5.08 -6.59
N GLU A 41 -13.33 4.75 -7.47
CA GLU A 41 -13.51 3.96 -8.68
C GLU A 41 -13.52 2.45 -8.40
N GLY A 42 -13.17 2.04 -7.18
CA GLY A 42 -13.06 0.63 -6.79
C GLY A 42 -11.71 0.00 -7.15
N GLU A 43 -10.69 0.81 -7.46
CA GLU A 43 -9.33 0.33 -7.66
C GLU A 43 -8.60 0.24 -6.32
N PHE A 44 -7.68 -0.72 -6.21
CA PHE A 44 -6.97 -1.02 -4.97
C PHE A 44 -5.49 -0.68 -5.12
N ARG A 45 -4.91 -0.11 -4.06
CA ARG A 45 -3.49 0.20 -3.96
C ARG A 45 -2.93 -0.24 -2.62
N GLY A 46 -1.86 -1.03 -2.67
CA GLY A 46 -1.07 -1.47 -1.54
C GLY A 46 0.15 -0.57 -1.32
N CYS A 47 0.51 -0.34 -0.06
CA CYS A 47 1.74 0.36 0.31
C CYS A 47 2.34 -0.24 1.59
N THR A 48 3.64 -0.52 1.57
CA THR A 48 4.37 -0.95 2.78
C THR A 48 4.56 0.19 3.77
N SER A 49 4.52 -0.10 5.06
CA SER A 49 4.70 0.90 6.13
C SER A 49 6.09 1.52 6.19
N LEU A 50 7.10 0.82 5.64
CA LEU A 50 8.47 1.31 5.55
C LEU A 50 8.88 1.43 4.09
N ALA A 51 9.70 2.45 3.83
CA ALA A 51 10.39 2.62 2.56
C ALA A 51 11.68 1.79 2.55
N PHE A 52 11.95 1.14 1.43
CA PHE A 52 13.16 0.36 1.19
C PHE A 52 14.14 1.18 0.36
N LYS A 53 15.44 1.02 0.64
CA LYS A 53 16.46 1.54 -0.25
C LYS A 53 16.66 0.57 -1.40
N PHE A 54 16.24 0.95 -2.59
CA PHE A 54 16.49 0.17 -3.80
C PHE A 54 17.99 0.17 -4.11
N THR A 55 18.56 -1.02 -4.36
CA THR A 55 20.01 -1.21 -4.53
C THR A 55 20.55 -0.65 -5.84
N ASP A 56 19.70 -0.60 -6.86
CA ASP A 56 20.01 -0.14 -8.22
C ASP A 56 19.88 1.38 -8.38
N THR A 57 18.88 2.00 -7.75
CA THR A 57 18.63 3.45 -7.84
C THR A 57 19.13 4.23 -6.64
N GLY A 58 19.38 3.57 -5.50
CA GLY A 58 19.77 4.19 -4.24
C GLY A 58 18.67 4.99 -3.55
N LYS A 59 17.45 5.04 -4.11
CA LYS A 59 16.31 5.78 -3.58
C LYS A 59 15.59 5.01 -2.49
N PHE A 60 15.00 5.74 -1.55
CA PHE A 60 14.10 5.19 -0.55
C PHE A 60 12.66 5.29 -1.07
N GLU A 61 12.01 4.15 -1.25
CA GLU A 61 10.66 4.08 -1.80
C GLU A 61 9.87 2.97 -1.08
N ASN A 62 8.60 3.24 -0.78
CA ASN A 62 7.70 2.18 -0.32
C ASN A 62 7.43 1.22 -1.47
N ASN A 63 7.28 -0.07 -1.17
CA ASN A 63 6.81 -0.99 -2.18
C ASN A 63 5.33 -0.72 -2.43
N LEU A 64 4.97 -0.59 -3.71
CA LEU A 64 3.62 -0.23 -4.16
C LEU A 64 3.08 -1.36 -5.03
N GLY A 65 1.87 -1.80 -4.74
CA GLY A 65 1.10 -2.74 -5.56
C GLY A 65 -0.23 -2.11 -5.96
N ASN A 66 -0.76 -2.48 -7.13
CA ASN A 66 -2.11 -2.10 -7.56
C ASN A 66 -2.86 -3.34 -8.04
N GLY A 67 -4.17 -3.35 -7.91
CA GLY A 67 -5.01 -4.46 -8.37
C GLY A 67 -6.50 -4.09 -8.40
N ASN A 68 -7.32 -5.04 -8.87
CA ASN A 68 -8.77 -4.93 -8.94
C ASN A 68 -9.48 -5.57 -7.74
N SER A 69 -8.73 -6.24 -6.85
CA SER A 69 -9.22 -6.71 -5.57
C SER A 69 -8.16 -6.55 -4.47
N LEU A 70 -8.59 -6.75 -3.22
CA LEU A 70 -7.69 -6.80 -2.08
C LEU A 70 -6.65 -7.92 -2.24
N GLU A 71 -7.08 -9.11 -2.65
CA GLU A 71 -6.23 -10.29 -2.83
C GLU A 71 -5.24 -10.10 -3.97
N GLU A 72 -5.68 -9.54 -5.11
CA GLU A 72 -4.79 -9.23 -6.24
C GLU A 72 -3.72 -8.22 -5.84
N THR A 73 -4.09 -7.22 -5.04
CA THR A 73 -3.15 -6.17 -4.58
C THR A 73 -2.17 -6.67 -3.52
N LEU A 74 -2.50 -7.75 -2.81
CA LEU A 74 -1.67 -8.34 -1.76
C LEU A 74 -0.65 -9.36 -2.31
N ASN A 75 -0.94 -9.98 -3.45
CA ASN A 75 -0.09 -10.98 -4.12
C ASN A 75 1.09 -10.33 -4.86
#